data_AF-F9T6P7-F1
#
_entry.id   AF-F9T6P7-F1
#
_cell.length_a   1.000
_cell.length_b   1.000
_cell.length_c   1.000
_cell.angle_alpha   90.00
_cell.angle_beta   90.00
_cell.angle_gamma   90.00
#
_symmetry.space_group_name_H-M   'P 1'
#
loop_
_entity.id
_entity.type
_entity.pdbx_description
1 polymer ?
#
loop_
_entity_poly.entity_id
_entity_poly.type
_entity_poly.pdbx_seq_one_letter_code
_entity_poly.pdbx_strand_id
1 'polypeptide(L)'
;MDFSRLSELTRSHNPNRKAVEVNQPSINSLNGRDVATLNSEESAIFETLKTHGRKFGVSITVVSEAPKEELERAVSRQEYDEIIARWPSRITITTS
;
A
#
# COMPACT_ATOMS: atom_id res chain seq x y z
N MET A 1 20.60 -40.61 -23.32
CA MET A 1 20.84 -39.25 -23.84
C MET A 1 19.83 -39.03 -24.95
N ASP A 2 18.88 -38.10 -24.92
CA ASP A 2 18.56 -37.04 -23.98
C ASP A 2 17.09 -36.64 -24.23
N PHE A 3 16.22 -36.76 -23.21
CA PHE A 3 14.78 -36.41 -23.30
C PHE A 3 14.53 -34.97 -22.79
N SER A 4 15.48 -34.06 -22.99
CA SER A 4 15.33 -32.65 -22.56
C SER A 4 14.52 -31.81 -23.54
N ARG A 5 13.32 -32.27 -23.91
CA ARG A 5 12.36 -31.47 -24.69
C ARG A 5 10.96 -31.50 -24.06
N LEU A 6 10.91 -31.25 -22.76
CA LEU A 6 9.67 -30.99 -22.04
C LEU A 6 9.85 -29.76 -21.14
N SER A 7 8.82 -28.92 -21.11
CA SER A 7 8.63 -27.72 -20.30
C SER A 7 9.22 -26.38 -20.75
N GLU A 8 8.92 -25.95 -21.98
CA GLU A 8 8.69 -24.52 -22.23
C GLU A 8 7.18 -24.24 -22.15
N LEU A 9 6.59 -24.54 -20.99
CA LEU A 9 5.24 -24.11 -20.64
C LEU A 9 5.36 -22.94 -19.66
N THR A 10 4.82 -21.80 -20.08
CA THR A 10 4.35 -20.69 -19.24
C THR A 10 5.38 -20.05 -18.30
N ARG A 11 6.04 -19.00 -18.79
CA ARG A 11 6.08 -17.76 -18.01
C ARG A 11 6.03 -16.59 -18.96
N SER A 12 4.82 -16.16 -19.27
CA SER A 12 4.54 -14.80 -19.72
C SER A 12 5.05 -13.85 -18.63
N HIS A 13 6.34 -13.53 -18.68
CA HIS A 13 6.95 -12.52 -17.85
C HIS A 13 6.61 -11.20 -18.51
N ASN A 14 5.40 -10.71 -18.25
CA ASN A 14 5.00 -9.35 -18.61
C ASN A 14 5.90 -8.39 -17.79
N PRO A 15 6.91 -7.73 -18.40
CA PRO A 15 7.88 -6.93 -17.66
C PRO A 15 7.35 -5.51 -17.39
N ASN A 16 6.08 -5.23 -17.69
CA ASN A 16 5.49 -3.90 -17.50
C ASN A 16 5.05 -3.60 -16.06
N ARG A 17 5.39 -4.46 -15.09
CA ARG A 17 5.44 -4.00 -13.70
C ARG A 17 6.75 -3.27 -13.53
N LYS A 18 6.76 -1.95 -13.76
CA LYS A 18 7.79 -1.06 -13.19
C LYS A 18 8.09 -1.61 -11.80
N ALA A 19 9.28 -2.17 -11.60
CA ALA A 19 9.69 -2.65 -10.30
C ALA A 19 9.81 -1.39 -9.46
N VAL A 20 8.74 -1.09 -8.72
CA VAL A 20 8.75 0.02 -7.79
C VAL A 20 9.83 -0.33 -6.78
N GLU A 21 10.92 0.41 -6.80
CA GLU A 21 12.05 0.15 -5.93
C GLU A 21 11.67 0.57 -4.52
N VAL A 22 11.24 -0.41 -3.72
CA VAL A 22 10.86 -0.20 -2.33
C VAL A 22 12.14 -0.25 -1.49
N ASN A 23 12.65 0.93 -1.16
CA ASN A 23 13.81 1.10 -0.30
C ASN A 23 13.40 1.61 1.10
N GLN A 24 14.21 1.31 2.12
CA GLN A 24 14.03 1.83 3.49
C GLN A 24 13.81 3.36 3.57
N PRO A 25 14.58 4.23 2.88
CA PRO A 25 14.31 5.66 2.86
C PRO A 25 12.93 6.01 2.30
N SER A 26 12.46 5.31 1.26
CA SER A 26 11.13 5.53 0.69
C SER A 26 10.02 5.07 1.62
N ILE A 27 10.22 3.96 2.33
CA ILE A 27 9.34 3.48 3.40
C ILE A 27 9.26 4.52 4.52
N ASN A 28 10.39 5.03 4.99
CA ASN A 28 10.42 6.06 6.02
C ASN A 28 9.78 7.38 5.57
N SER A 29 9.90 7.72 4.28
CA SER A 29 9.27 8.93 3.71
C SER A 29 7.75 8.82 3.64
N LEU A 30 7.21 7.60 3.49
CA LEU A 30 5.77 7.33 3.57
C LEU A 30 5.26 7.33 5.02
N ASN A 31 6.09 6.96 5.99
CA ASN A 31 5.70 6.89 7.38
C ASN A 31 5.39 8.28 7.95
N GLY A 32 4.17 8.49 8.44
CA GLY A 32 3.68 9.78 8.91
C GLY A 32 3.17 10.71 7.80
N ARG A 33 3.13 10.26 6.54
CA ARG A 33 2.66 11.04 5.40
C ARG A 33 1.17 10.80 5.15
N ASP A 34 0.51 11.79 4.58
CA ASP A 34 -0.93 11.71 4.32
C ASP A 34 -1.20 10.97 3.00
N VAL A 35 -2.10 9.98 3.04
CA VAL A 35 -2.42 9.11 1.89
C VAL A 35 -3.01 9.90 0.71
N ALA A 36 -3.73 10.99 0.97
CA ALA A 36 -4.29 11.85 -0.06
C ALA A 36 -3.24 12.79 -0.68
N THR A 37 -2.11 13.01 0.00
CA THR A 37 -0.99 13.83 -0.49
C THR A 37 0.11 13.02 -1.19
N LEU A 38 -0.06 11.71 -1.33
CA LEU A 38 0.94 10.87 -1.97
C LEU A 38 1.09 11.19 -3.47
N ASN A 39 2.34 11.30 -3.91
CA ASN A 39 2.65 11.37 -5.34
C ASN A 39 2.46 9.99 -6.00
N SER A 40 2.42 9.95 -7.34
CA SER A 40 2.25 8.70 -8.08
C SER A 40 3.31 7.64 -7.76
N GLU A 41 4.55 8.06 -7.51
CA GLU A 41 5.63 7.16 -7.09
C GLU A 41 5.40 6.60 -5.68
N GLU A 42 5.01 7.45 -4.74
CA GLU A 42 4.74 7.09 -3.35
C GLU A 42 3.52 6.18 -3.23
N SER A 43 2.48 6.46 -4.02
CA SER A 43 1.28 5.61 -4.12
C SER A 43 1.64 4.21 -4.64
N ALA A 44 2.50 4.12 -5.66
CA ALA A 44 2.96 2.83 -6.16
C ALA A 44 3.79 2.05 -5.12
N ILE A 45 4.62 2.74 -4.32
CA ILE A 45 5.36 2.14 -3.21
C ILE A 45 4.39 1.66 -2.13
N PHE A 46 3.42 2.49 -1.75
CA PHE A 46 2.37 2.17 -0.78
C PHE A 46 1.56 0.95 -1.20
N GLU A 47 1.10 0.88 -2.46
CA GLU A 47 0.37 -0.30 -2.98
C GLU A 47 1.26 -1.56 -3.00
N THR A 48 2.52 -1.40 -3.37
CA THR A 48 3.50 -2.51 -3.35
C THR A 48 3.72 -3.02 -1.94
N LEU A 49 3.84 -2.13 -0.95
CA LEU A 49 4.01 -2.48 0.46
C LEU A 49 2.70 -2.98 1.09
N LYS A 50 1.54 -2.52 0.65
CA LYS A 50 0.25 -3.05 1.09
C LYS A 50 0.07 -4.50 0.62
N THR A 51 0.52 -4.79 -0.61
CA THR A 51 0.41 -6.14 -1.20
C THR A 51 1.54 -7.07 -0.77
N HIS A 52 2.77 -6.56 -0.70
CA HIS A 52 4.00 -7.32 -0.46
C HIS A 52 4.74 -6.92 0.83
N GLY A 53 4.18 -6.11 1.72
CA GLY A 53 4.86 -5.62 2.93
C GLY A 53 5.38 -6.75 3.82
N ARG A 54 4.64 -7.86 3.89
CA ARG A 54 5.09 -9.09 4.57
C ARG A 54 6.42 -9.63 4.03
N LYS A 55 6.72 -9.45 2.74
CA LYS A 55 8.01 -9.85 2.13
C LYS A 55 9.16 -8.98 2.65
N PHE A 56 8.89 -7.74 3.03
CA PHE A 56 9.87 -6.77 3.51
C PHE A 56 9.88 -6.66 5.04
N GLY A 57 9.09 -7.47 5.77
CA GLY A 57 8.97 -7.39 7.23
C GLY A 57 8.26 -6.11 7.71
N VAL A 58 7.45 -5.48 6.86
CA VAL A 58 6.74 -4.24 7.20
C VAL A 58 5.24 -4.41 7.09
N SER A 59 4.51 -3.83 8.04
CA SER A 59 3.06 -3.72 8.03
C SER A 59 2.69 -2.25 7.83
N ILE A 60 1.84 -2.00 6.83
CA ILE A 60 1.31 -0.67 6.57
C ILE A 60 -0.12 -0.60 7.07
N THR A 61 -0.40 0.42 7.86
CA THR A 61 -1.74 0.75 8.33
C THR A 61 -2.03 2.19 7.99
N VAL A 62 -3.21 2.50 7.47
CA VAL A 62 -3.65 3.88 7.33
C VAL A 62 -4.49 4.20 8.55
N VAL A 63 -4.05 5.19 9.32
CA VAL A 63 -4.76 5.66 10.50
C VAL A 63 -5.35 7.02 10.14
N SER A 64 -6.66 7.07 10.02
CA SER A 64 -7.37 8.35 9.87
C SER A 64 -7.39 9.06 11.21
N GLU A 65 -7.02 10.34 11.21
CA GLU A 65 -7.11 11.20 12.42
C GLU A 65 -8.57 11.63 12.70
N ALA A 66 -9.51 11.12 11.91
CA ALA A 66 -10.94 11.30 12.13
C ALA A 66 -11.29 10.91 13.59
N PRO A 67 -11.85 11.84 14.38
CA PRO A 67 -12.22 11.55 15.75
C PRO A 67 -13.25 10.43 15.76
N LYS A 68 -12.99 9.43 16.61
CA LYS A 68 -13.85 8.25 16.75
C LYS A 68 -15.30 8.64 17.05
N GLU A 69 -15.52 9.71 17.81
CA GLU A 69 -16.85 10.27 18.08
C GLU A 69 -17.59 10.69 16.80
N GLU A 70 -16.90 11.20 15.79
CA GLU A 70 -17.52 11.66 14.54
C GLU A 70 -17.76 10.48 13.59
N LEU A 71 -16.84 9.51 13.58
CA LEU A 71 -17.03 8.22 12.90
C LEU A 71 -18.19 7.41 13.50
N GLU A 72 -18.38 7.45 14.82
CA GLU A 72 -19.49 6.79 15.52
C GLU A 72 -20.82 7.53 15.35
N ARG A 73 -20.78 8.82 15.00
CA ARG A 73 -21.96 9.60 14.61
C ARG A 73 -22.37 9.40 13.16
N ALA A 74 -21.50 8.84 12.33
CA ALA A 74 -21.82 8.52 10.95
C ALA A 74 -22.96 7.50 10.91
N VAL A 75 -24.13 7.93 10.43
CA VAL A 75 -25.33 7.08 10.42
C VAL A 75 -25.32 6.13 9.24
N SER A 76 -24.46 6.40 8.25
CA SER A 76 -24.34 5.64 7.01
C SER A 76 -22.89 5.48 6.59
N ARG A 77 -22.61 4.41 5.83
CA ARG A 77 -21.26 4.11 5.33
C ARG A 77 -20.71 5.18 4.41
N GLN A 78 -21.59 5.89 3.70
CA GLN A 78 -21.21 7.00 2.83
C GLN A 78 -20.76 8.22 3.63
N GLU A 79 -21.49 8.54 4.71
CA GLU A 79 -21.15 9.64 5.64
C GLU A 79 -19.85 9.34 6.40
N TYR A 80 -19.64 8.07 6.76
CA TYR A 80 -18.37 7.60 7.32
C TYR A 80 -17.21 7.81 6.35
N ASP A 81 -17.40 7.49 5.07
CA ASP A 81 -16.39 7.69 4.01
C ASP A 81 -16.12 9.19 3.78
N GLU A 82 -17.15 10.04 3.81
CA GLU A 82 -17.02 11.50 3.70
C GLU A 82 -16.29 12.12 4.90
N ILE A 83 -16.56 11.63 6.11
CA ILE A 83 -15.84 12.04 7.32
C ILE A 83 -14.39 11.62 7.18
N ILE A 84 -14.11 10.35 6.88
CA ILE A 84 -12.74 9.88 6.65
C ILE A 84 -12.03 10.66 5.54
N ALA A 85 -12.73 11.02 4.46
CA ALA A 85 -12.17 11.80 3.36
C ALA A 85 -11.88 13.27 3.74
N ARG A 86 -12.60 13.83 4.72
CA ARG A 86 -12.35 15.18 5.24
C ARG A 86 -11.19 15.24 6.23
N TRP A 87 -10.88 14.14 6.89
CA TRP A 87 -9.83 14.08 7.89
C TRP A 87 -8.52 13.55 7.28
N PRO A 88 -7.37 14.18 7.60
CA PRO A 88 -6.09 13.70 7.13
C PRO A 88 -5.88 12.24 7.56
N SER A 89 -5.51 11.41 6.59
CA SER A 89 -5.32 9.99 6.76
C SER A 89 -3.84 9.69 6.71
N ARG A 90 -3.26 9.42 7.88
CA ARG A 90 -1.83 9.28 8.07
C ARG A 90 -1.40 7.83 7.90
N ILE A 91 -0.40 7.62 7.05
CA ILE A 91 0.19 6.30 6.83
C ILE A 91 1.10 5.99 8.01
N THR A 92 0.83 4.90 8.69
CA THR A 92 1.67 4.38 9.77
C THR A 92 2.31 3.08 9.28
N ILE A 93 3.64 3.06 9.23
CA ILE A 93 4.39 1.86 8.86
C ILE A 93 5.08 1.30 10.10
N THR A 94 4.82 0.04 10.41
CA THR A 94 5.46 -0.70 11.49
C THR A 94 6.35 -1.78 10.92
N THR A 95 7.63 -1.77 11.28
CA THR A 95 8.58 -2.85 10.99
C THR A 95 8.47 -3.89 12.10
N SER A 96 8.25 -5.16 11.75
CA SER A 96 8.20 -6.28 12.71
C SER A 96 9.43 -7.16 12.63
#